data_AF-A0A6G6WFJ8-F1
#
_entry.id   AF-A0A6G6WFJ8-F1
#
_cell.length_a   1.000
_cell.length_b   1.000
_cell.length_c   1.000
_cell.angle_alpha   90.00
_cell.angle_beta   90.00
_cell.angle_gamma   90.00
#
_symmetry.space_group_name_H-M   'P 1'
#
loop_
_entity.id
_entity.type
_entity.pdbx_description
1 polymer ?
#
loop_
_entity_poly.entity_id
_entity_poly.type
_entity_poly.pdbx_seq_one_letter_code
_entity_poly.pdbx_strand_id
1 'polypeptide(L)'
;MPRHPFLLGVPGLALALAGLFHPHHLTYDTSMRWYALHLPGLLVFPLVGWALAELVRGRRDALSWLVRLAAYGYATFYTALDVISGIAAGYVTHELGPGVPRPDAVRLLFRIGTPLGEVGSVCLVVCCALLTVDLLVRWRAWPVLLLVPGALLVHADHIFAPKGVLGMALLGAGSAATALVTARRATSGPPAAS
;
A
#
# COMPACT_ATOMS: atom_id res chain seq x y z
N MET A 1 6.76 -16.99 12.62
CA MET A 1 7.26 -15.87 11.80
C MET A 1 7.39 -16.32 10.35
N PRO A 2 7.27 -15.42 9.36
CA PRO A 2 7.44 -15.78 7.96
C PRO A 2 8.84 -16.36 7.72
N ARG A 3 8.93 -17.48 7.00
CA ARG A 3 10.20 -18.14 6.66
C ARG A 3 11.10 -17.26 5.78
N HIS A 4 10.52 -16.25 5.13
CA HIS A 4 11.18 -15.33 4.22
C HIS A 4 10.74 -13.88 4.51
N PRO A 5 11.37 -13.19 5.49
CA PRO A 5 10.94 -11.84 5.92
C PRO A 5 11.02 -10.79 4.81
N PHE A 6 11.92 -10.98 3.84
CA PHE A 6 12.08 -10.10 2.68
C PHE A 6 10.85 -10.09 1.76
N LEU A 7 10.04 -11.17 1.74
CA LEU A 7 8.83 -11.22 0.92
C LEU A 7 7.80 -10.17 1.34
N LEU A 8 7.81 -9.73 2.60
CA LEU A 8 6.89 -8.69 3.08
C LEU A 8 7.20 -7.30 2.48
N GLY A 9 8.40 -7.09 1.93
CA GLY A 9 8.75 -5.84 1.26
C GLY A 9 8.39 -5.80 -0.23
N VAL A 10 8.23 -6.97 -0.85
CA VAL A 10 8.06 -7.10 -2.32
C VAL A 10 6.86 -6.30 -2.84
N PRO A 11 5.65 -6.35 -2.24
CA PRO A 11 4.51 -5.61 -2.78
C PRO A 11 4.73 -4.09 -2.83
N GLY A 12 5.26 -3.51 -1.74
CA GLY A 12 5.55 -2.07 -1.69
C GLY A 12 6.65 -1.66 -2.67
N LEU A 13 7.73 -2.45 -2.77
CA LEU A 13 8.82 -2.16 -3.71
C LEU A 13 8.38 -2.31 -5.17
N ALA A 14 7.53 -3.30 -5.48
CA ALA A 14 6.96 -3.48 -6.82
C ALA A 14 6.08 -2.29 -7.21
N LEU A 15 5.23 -1.79 -6.30
CA LEU A 15 4.42 -0.60 -6.54
C LEU A 15 5.25 0.68 -6.64
N ALA A 16 6.35 0.78 -5.88
CA ALA A 16 7.29 1.90 -6.04
C ALA A 16 7.90 1.91 -7.45
N LEU A 17 8.33 0.74 -7.94
CA LEU A 17 8.84 0.60 -9.31
C LEU A 17 7.76 0.95 -10.35
N ALA A 18 6.53 0.45 -10.17
CA ALA A 18 5.41 0.77 -11.06
C ALA A 18 5.08 2.27 -11.08
N GLY A 19 5.13 2.93 -9.92
CA GLY A 19 4.88 4.37 -9.77
C GLY A 19 5.86 5.26 -10.55
N LEU A 20 7.08 4.79 -10.83
CA LEU A 20 8.03 5.51 -11.69
C LEU A 20 7.52 5.68 -13.13
N PHE A 21 6.65 4.78 -13.58
CA PHE A 21 6.08 4.79 -14.93
C PHE A 21 4.65 5.35 -14.97
N HIS A 22 4.08 5.69 -13.82
CA HIS A 22 2.70 6.14 -13.71
C HIS A 22 2.51 7.56 -14.27
N PRO A 23 1.64 7.76 -15.28
CA PRO A 23 1.32 9.10 -15.78
C PRO A 23 0.59 9.96 -14.74
N HIS A 24 0.94 11.25 -14.60
CA HIS A 24 0.22 12.18 -13.70
C HIS A 24 -1.15 12.61 -14.22
N HIS A 25 -1.39 12.46 -15.52
CA HIS A 25 -2.63 12.87 -16.16
C HIS A 25 -3.19 11.73 -17.01
N LEU A 26 -4.48 11.51 -16.88
CA LEU A 26 -5.23 10.58 -17.73
C LEU A 26 -5.76 11.31 -18.96
N THR A 27 -5.13 11.08 -20.10
CA THR A 27 -5.53 11.54 -21.44
C THR A 27 -5.65 10.33 -22.37
N TYR A 28 -6.10 10.52 -23.61
CA TYR A 28 -6.09 9.45 -24.61
C TYR A 28 -4.69 8.83 -24.75
N ASP A 29 -3.64 9.64 -24.87
CA ASP A 29 -2.26 9.15 -25.08
C ASP A 29 -1.68 8.39 -23.87
N THR A 30 -2.16 8.68 -22.66
CA THR A 30 -1.69 8.01 -21.44
C THR A 30 -2.61 6.89 -20.95
N SER A 31 -3.81 6.77 -21.51
CA SER A 31 -4.89 5.88 -21.06
C SER A 31 -4.49 4.41 -20.98
N MET A 32 -3.85 3.87 -22.02
CA MET A 32 -3.46 2.45 -22.04
C MET A 32 -2.32 2.14 -21.08
N ARG A 33 -1.38 3.06 -20.88
CA ARG A 33 -0.35 2.92 -19.84
C ARG A 33 -0.97 2.99 -18.44
N TRP A 34 -1.91 3.92 -18.23
CA TRP A 34 -2.67 4.03 -16.99
C TRP A 34 -3.38 2.70 -16.70
N TYR A 35 -4.20 2.21 -17.62
CA TYR A 35 -4.90 0.92 -17.51
C TYR A 35 -3.93 -0.24 -17.24
N ALA A 36 -2.86 -0.37 -18.03
CA ALA A 36 -1.93 -1.49 -17.95
C ALA A 36 -1.14 -1.54 -16.64
N LEU A 37 -0.91 -0.38 -15.98
CA LEU A 37 -0.27 -0.34 -14.66
C LEU A 37 -1.23 -0.77 -13.54
N HIS A 38 -2.51 -0.40 -13.63
CA HIS A 38 -3.50 -0.72 -12.60
C HIS A 38 -3.98 -2.17 -12.70
N LEU A 39 -3.96 -2.80 -13.89
CA LEU A 39 -4.41 -4.19 -14.01
C LEU A 39 -3.58 -5.19 -13.15
N PRO A 40 -2.24 -5.15 -13.12
CA PRO A 40 -1.45 -5.84 -12.10
C PRO A 40 -1.63 -5.22 -10.70
N GLY A 41 -1.82 -3.89 -10.62
CA GLY A 41 -2.09 -3.16 -9.38
C GLY A 41 -3.23 -3.78 -8.56
N LEU A 42 -4.30 -4.22 -9.22
CA LEU A 42 -5.43 -4.96 -8.64
C LEU A 42 -5.00 -6.11 -7.72
N LEU A 43 -3.92 -6.81 -8.09
CA LEU A 43 -3.38 -7.92 -7.32
C LEU A 43 -2.35 -7.44 -6.28
N VAL A 44 -1.55 -6.43 -6.61
CA VAL A 44 -0.40 -6.04 -5.79
C VAL A 44 -0.76 -5.08 -4.65
N PHE A 45 -1.70 -4.14 -4.86
CA PHE A 45 -2.19 -3.25 -3.80
C PHE A 45 -2.68 -3.99 -2.55
N PRO A 46 -3.59 -4.98 -2.63
CA PRO A 46 -4.04 -5.70 -1.43
C PRO A 46 -2.93 -6.50 -0.75
N LEU A 47 -1.87 -6.89 -1.48
CA LEU A 47 -0.71 -7.57 -0.90
C LEU A 47 0.11 -6.67 0.03
N VAL A 48 0.07 -5.34 -0.11
CA VAL A 48 0.67 -4.42 0.87
C VAL A 48 -0.05 -4.54 2.21
N GLY A 49 -1.40 -4.56 2.20
CA GLY A 49 -2.19 -4.76 3.42
C GLY A 49 -1.92 -6.13 4.05
N TRP A 50 -1.88 -7.18 3.24
CA TRP A 50 -1.50 -8.52 3.69
C TRP A 50 -0.12 -8.55 4.34
N ALA A 51 0.88 -7.92 3.73
CA ALA A 51 2.24 -7.88 4.26
C ALA A 51 2.31 -7.20 5.63
N LEU A 52 1.55 -6.12 5.83
CA LEU A 52 1.43 -5.44 7.13
C LEU A 52 0.73 -6.32 8.17
N ALA A 53 -0.34 -7.03 7.79
CA ALA A 53 -1.05 -7.94 8.68
C ALA A 53 -0.19 -9.14 9.12
N GLU A 54 0.73 -9.62 8.27
CA GLU A 54 1.68 -10.70 8.59
C GLU A 54 2.65 -10.31 9.72
N LEU A 55 2.94 -9.02 9.94
CA LEU A 55 3.81 -8.57 11.04
C LEU A 55 3.24 -8.89 12.42
N VAL A 56 1.91 -9.11 12.53
CA VAL A 56 1.23 -9.54 13.76
C VAL A 56 0.76 -11.00 13.68
N ARG A 57 1.33 -11.81 12.79
CA ARG A 57 0.93 -13.22 12.62
C ARG A 57 1.08 -14.02 13.92
N GLY A 58 0.10 -14.90 14.16
CA GLY A 58 0.05 -15.79 15.32
C GLY A 58 -0.46 -15.13 16.61
N ARG A 59 -0.64 -13.80 16.60
CA ARG A 59 -1.19 -13.06 17.74
C ARG A 59 -2.72 -13.02 17.74
N ARG A 60 -3.31 -12.92 18.92
CA ARG A 60 -4.76 -12.91 19.14
C ARG A 60 -5.26 -11.75 20.01
N ASP A 61 -4.36 -10.86 20.43
CA ASP A 61 -4.73 -9.68 21.22
C ASP A 61 -5.49 -8.64 20.39
N ALA A 62 -6.24 -7.76 21.06
CA ALA A 62 -7.09 -6.74 20.43
C ALA A 62 -6.31 -5.85 19.44
N LEU A 63 -5.08 -5.46 19.77
CA LEU A 63 -4.24 -4.65 18.90
C LEU A 63 -3.89 -5.37 17.59
N SER A 64 -3.60 -6.68 17.65
CA SER A 64 -3.39 -7.49 16.45
C SER A 64 -4.63 -7.58 15.55
N TRP A 65 -5.84 -7.56 16.14
CA TRP A 65 -7.09 -7.51 15.39
C TRP A 65 -7.33 -6.14 14.74
N LEU A 66 -7.06 -5.05 15.45
CA LEU A 66 -7.16 -3.70 14.90
C LEU A 66 -6.20 -3.50 13.71
N VAL A 67 -4.97 -4.01 13.80
CA VAL A 67 -4.01 -4.00 12.68
C VAL A 67 -4.56 -4.74 11.47
N ARG A 68 -5.12 -5.94 11.66
CA ARG A 68 -5.70 -6.75 10.57
C ARG A 68 -6.92 -6.08 9.95
N LEU A 69 -7.79 -5.49 10.76
CA LEU A 69 -8.97 -4.78 10.28
C LEU A 69 -8.59 -3.54 9.46
N ALA A 70 -7.61 -2.76 9.93
CA ALA A 70 -7.10 -1.62 9.19
C ALA A 70 -6.41 -2.05 7.88
N ALA A 71 -5.60 -3.12 7.90
CA ALA A 71 -4.99 -3.70 6.71
C ALA A 71 -6.03 -4.18 5.70
N TYR A 72 -7.10 -4.85 6.17
CA TYR A 72 -8.22 -5.28 5.34
C TYR A 72 -8.99 -4.10 4.75
N GLY A 73 -9.23 -3.06 5.55
CA GLY A 73 -9.85 -1.82 5.08
C GLY A 73 -9.05 -1.19 3.94
N TYR A 74 -7.73 -1.04 4.10
CA TYR A 74 -6.85 -0.59 3.02
C TYR A 74 -6.98 -1.50 1.79
N ALA A 75 -6.77 -2.81 1.95
CA ALA A 75 -6.81 -3.75 0.83
C ALA A 75 -8.15 -3.70 0.07
N THR A 76 -9.27 -3.52 0.78
CA THR A 76 -10.61 -3.47 0.17
C THR A 76 -10.86 -2.15 -0.55
N PHE A 77 -10.76 -1.04 0.18
CA PHE A 77 -11.15 0.27 -0.34
C PHE A 77 -10.15 0.80 -1.38
N TYR A 78 -8.86 0.54 -1.21
CA TYR A 78 -7.84 0.96 -2.18
C TYR A 78 -7.89 0.14 -3.46
N THR A 79 -8.26 -1.15 -3.38
CA THR A 79 -8.54 -1.95 -4.58
C THR A 79 -9.79 -1.46 -5.30
N ALA A 80 -10.83 -1.04 -4.57
CA ALA A 80 -12.01 -0.46 -5.19
C ALA A 80 -11.70 0.84 -5.95
N LEU A 81 -10.84 1.71 -5.37
CA LEU A 81 -10.26 2.86 -6.09
C LEU A 81 -9.56 2.41 -7.38
N ASP A 82 -8.66 1.43 -7.28
CA ASP A 82 -7.83 0.94 -8.39
C ASP A 82 -8.68 0.41 -9.55
N VAL A 83 -9.74 -0.34 -9.25
CA VAL A 83 -10.68 -0.83 -10.27
C VAL A 83 -11.43 0.31 -10.95
N ILE A 84 -11.93 1.29 -10.18
CA ILE A 84 -12.80 2.36 -10.71
C ILE A 84 -11.97 3.44 -11.43
N SER A 85 -11.01 4.04 -10.73
CA SER A 85 -10.21 5.17 -11.21
C SER A 85 -9.00 4.72 -12.03
N GLY A 86 -8.49 3.53 -11.77
CA GLY A 86 -7.37 2.95 -12.52
C GLY A 86 -7.83 2.29 -13.80
N ILE A 87 -8.51 1.17 -13.64
CA ILE A 87 -8.86 0.26 -14.73
C ILE A 87 -10.00 0.85 -15.57
N ALA A 88 -11.18 1.10 -14.97
CA ALA A 88 -12.35 1.52 -15.73
C ALA A 88 -12.17 2.90 -16.37
N ALA A 89 -11.67 3.90 -15.62
CA ALA A 89 -11.44 5.22 -16.19
C ALA A 89 -10.35 5.21 -17.28
N GLY A 90 -9.28 4.43 -17.09
CA GLY A 90 -8.23 4.23 -18.09
C GLY A 90 -8.79 3.67 -19.39
N TYR A 91 -9.52 2.56 -19.31
CA TYR A 91 -10.14 1.90 -20.46
C TYR A 91 -11.13 2.82 -21.18
N VAL A 92 -12.10 3.39 -20.46
CA VAL A 92 -13.12 4.26 -21.06
C VAL A 92 -12.48 5.49 -21.71
N THR A 93 -11.42 6.06 -21.13
CA THR A 93 -10.72 7.20 -21.74
C THR A 93 -10.06 6.84 -23.07
N HIS A 94 -9.56 5.61 -23.21
CA HIS A 94 -9.01 5.14 -24.48
C HIS A 94 -10.11 5.01 -25.55
N GLU A 95 -11.22 4.37 -25.20
CA GLU A 95 -12.33 4.12 -26.13
C GLU A 95 -13.00 5.39 -26.68
N LEU A 96 -12.82 6.54 -26.04
CA LEU A 96 -13.32 7.81 -26.56
C LEU A 96 -12.60 8.26 -27.85
N GLY A 97 -11.37 7.80 -28.09
CA GLY A 97 -10.57 8.21 -29.23
C GLY A 97 -9.81 9.53 -29.03
N PRO A 98 -8.90 9.86 -29.98
CA PRO A 98 -8.04 11.02 -29.87
C PRO A 98 -8.82 12.33 -30.02
N GLY A 99 -8.42 13.36 -29.27
CA GLY A 99 -9.01 14.71 -29.34
C GLY A 99 -10.40 14.86 -28.71
N VAL A 100 -11.00 13.78 -28.23
CA VAL A 100 -12.31 13.83 -27.56
C VAL A 100 -12.14 14.32 -26.12
N PRO A 101 -12.83 15.39 -25.71
CA PRO A 101 -12.73 15.88 -24.33
C PRO A 101 -13.34 14.87 -23.36
N ARG A 102 -12.79 14.80 -22.14
CA ARG A 102 -13.25 13.89 -21.09
C ARG A 102 -14.75 14.14 -20.80
N PRO A 103 -15.65 13.16 -20.98
CA PRO A 103 -17.07 13.31 -20.71
C PRO A 103 -17.37 13.19 -19.21
N ASP A 104 -18.60 13.56 -18.81
CA ASP A 104 -19.06 13.45 -17.42
C ASP A 104 -18.99 12.02 -16.88
N ALA A 105 -19.25 11.01 -17.72
CA ALA A 105 -19.18 9.62 -17.32
C ALA A 105 -17.80 9.25 -16.70
N VAL A 106 -16.70 9.70 -17.32
CA VAL A 106 -15.34 9.48 -16.78
C VAL A 106 -15.12 10.30 -15.50
N ARG A 107 -15.63 11.53 -15.42
CA ARG A 107 -15.55 12.34 -14.18
C ARG A 107 -16.28 11.68 -13.02
N LEU A 108 -17.43 11.05 -13.28
CA LEU A 108 -18.23 10.35 -12.27
C LEU A 108 -17.50 9.11 -11.71
N LEU A 109 -16.69 8.43 -12.52
CA LEU A 109 -15.82 7.35 -12.02
C LEU A 109 -14.88 7.86 -10.92
N PHE A 110 -14.16 8.96 -11.17
CA PHE A 110 -13.29 9.57 -10.15
C PHE A 110 -14.06 10.06 -8.93
N ARG A 111 -15.28 10.60 -9.12
CA ARG A 111 -16.13 11.06 -8.02
C ARG A 111 -16.50 9.92 -7.04
N ILE A 112 -16.56 8.68 -7.52
CA ILE A 112 -16.80 7.50 -6.69
C ILE A 112 -15.48 6.89 -6.19
N GLY A 113 -14.49 6.76 -7.08
CA GLY A 113 -13.23 6.10 -6.76
C GLY A 113 -12.39 6.88 -5.75
N THR A 114 -12.26 8.21 -5.89
CA THR A 114 -11.40 9.03 -5.02
C THR A 114 -11.78 8.92 -3.54
N PRO A 115 -13.05 9.08 -3.12
CA PRO A 115 -13.42 8.89 -1.71
C PRO A 115 -13.13 7.49 -1.17
N LEU A 116 -13.28 6.44 -1.98
CA LEU A 116 -12.91 5.08 -1.57
C LEU A 116 -11.39 4.99 -1.36
N GLY A 117 -10.61 5.60 -2.24
CA GLY A 117 -9.16 5.72 -2.11
C GLY A 117 -8.71 6.44 -0.85
N GLU A 118 -9.41 7.52 -0.48
CA GLU A 118 -9.17 8.27 0.76
C GLU A 118 -9.44 7.39 1.99
N VAL A 119 -10.57 6.68 2.03
CA VAL A 119 -10.85 5.73 3.12
C VAL A 119 -9.77 4.65 3.20
N GLY A 120 -9.40 4.04 2.07
CA GLY A 120 -8.37 3.01 2.02
C GLY A 120 -7.00 3.51 2.51
N SER A 121 -6.58 4.70 2.08
CA SER A 121 -5.31 5.30 2.53
C SER A 121 -5.33 5.73 3.99
N VAL A 122 -6.47 6.20 4.53
CA VAL A 122 -6.63 6.42 5.97
C VAL A 122 -6.47 5.10 6.74
N CYS A 123 -7.08 4.01 6.27
CA CYS A 123 -6.88 2.69 6.87
C CYS A 123 -5.40 2.26 6.84
N LEU A 124 -4.66 2.56 5.77
CA LEU A 124 -3.22 2.30 5.69
C LEU A 124 -2.43 3.08 6.74
N VAL A 125 -2.71 4.38 6.89
CA VAL A 125 -2.06 5.24 7.89
C VAL A 125 -2.33 4.71 9.31
N VAL A 126 -3.59 4.37 9.62
CA VAL A 126 -3.97 3.77 10.90
C VAL A 126 -3.22 2.45 11.13
N CYS A 127 -3.18 1.56 10.14
CA CYS A 127 -2.46 0.30 10.23
C CYS A 127 -0.98 0.50 10.57
N CYS A 128 -0.32 1.42 9.86
CA CYS A 128 1.09 1.75 10.07
C CYS A 128 1.36 2.37 11.45
N ALA A 129 0.46 3.23 11.94
CA ALA A 129 0.56 3.82 13.27
C ALA A 129 0.43 2.75 14.38
N LEU A 130 -0.56 1.86 14.27
CA LEU A 130 -0.76 0.75 15.22
C LEU A 130 0.46 -0.19 15.26
N LEU A 131 0.99 -0.57 14.09
CA LEU A 131 2.20 -1.39 13.98
C LEU A 131 3.41 -0.70 14.58
N THR A 132 3.56 0.61 14.36
CA THR A 132 4.67 1.40 14.90
C THR A 132 4.66 1.39 16.42
N VAL A 133 3.53 1.70 17.04
CA VAL A 133 3.38 1.68 18.50
C VAL A 133 3.68 0.28 19.06
N ASP A 134 3.04 -0.74 18.50
CA ASP A 134 3.17 -2.12 18.97
C ASP A 134 4.61 -2.66 18.86
N LEU A 135 5.24 -2.53 17.69
CA LEU A 135 6.52 -3.16 17.42
C LEU A 135 7.71 -2.37 18.00
N LEU A 136 7.56 -1.06 18.24
CA LEU A 136 8.53 -0.31 19.03
C LEU A 136 8.48 -0.69 20.51
N VAL A 137 7.29 -0.76 21.10
CA VAL A 137 7.14 -1.10 22.52
C VAL A 137 7.57 -2.55 22.79
N ARG A 138 7.13 -3.49 21.95
CA ARG A 138 7.34 -4.92 22.20
C ARG A 138 8.70 -5.42 21.76
N TRP A 139 9.20 -4.92 20.63
CA TRP A 139 10.38 -5.47 19.97
C TRP A 139 11.46 -4.43 19.69
N ARG A 140 11.29 -3.15 20.08
CA ARG A 140 12.18 -2.01 19.74
C ARG A 140 12.65 -2.11 18.28
N ALA A 141 11.73 -2.47 17.38
CA ALA A 141 12.02 -2.73 15.98
C ALA A 141 12.00 -1.40 15.21
N TRP A 142 13.06 -0.60 15.38
CA TRP A 142 13.17 0.75 14.82
C TRP A 142 12.85 0.90 13.32
N PRO A 143 13.11 -0.08 12.42
CA PRO A 143 12.72 0.05 11.02
C PRO A 143 11.21 0.24 10.79
N VAL A 144 10.36 -0.08 11.77
CA VAL A 144 8.91 0.15 11.69
C VAL A 144 8.56 1.63 11.54
N LEU A 145 9.46 2.53 11.99
CA LEU A 145 9.30 3.98 11.86
C LEU A 145 9.21 4.46 10.41
N LEU A 146 9.66 3.66 9.43
CA LEU A 146 9.52 3.98 8.01
C LEU A 146 8.06 3.90 7.52
N LEU A 147 7.22 3.12 8.19
CA LEU A 147 5.86 2.82 7.71
C LEU A 147 4.94 4.04 7.72
N VAL A 148 4.96 4.83 8.81
CA VAL A 148 4.11 6.02 8.96
C VAL A 148 4.40 7.09 7.89
N PRO A 149 5.64 7.58 7.70
CA PRO A 149 5.91 8.53 6.62
C PRO A 149 5.61 7.92 5.25
N GLY A 150 5.85 6.63 5.06
CA GLY A 150 5.48 5.91 3.84
C GLY A 150 3.98 6.00 3.53
N ALA A 151 3.15 5.67 4.51
CA ALA A 151 1.69 5.73 4.40
C ALA A 151 1.17 7.16 4.17
N LEU A 152 1.74 8.16 4.85
CA LEU A 152 1.36 9.56 4.68
C LEU A 152 1.66 10.09 3.27
N LEU A 153 2.81 9.70 2.70
CA LEU A 153 3.14 10.06 1.31
C LEU A 153 2.19 9.39 0.30
N VAL A 154 1.83 8.12 0.52
CA VAL A 154 0.84 7.41 -0.30
C VAL A 154 -0.56 8.02 -0.16
N HIS A 155 -0.91 8.51 1.02
CA HIS A 155 -2.18 9.22 1.23
C HIS A 155 -2.22 10.56 0.50
N ALA A 156 -1.11 11.31 0.49
CA ALA A 156 -1.03 12.61 -0.15
C ALA A 156 -1.00 12.54 -1.69
N ASP A 157 -0.22 11.62 -2.26
CA ASP A 157 0.10 11.62 -3.70
C ASP A 157 -0.10 10.25 -4.36
N HIS A 158 -0.89 9.36 -3.78
CA HIS A 158 -1.13 8.02 -4.32
C HIS A 158 0.21 7.31 -4.61
N ILE A 159 0.36 6.63 -5.76
CA ILE A 159 1.66 6.12 -6.23
C ILE A 159 2.35 7.05 -7.25
N PHE A 160 1.88 8.30 -7.39
CA PHE A 160 2.47 9.25 -8.33
C PHE A 160 3.90 9.62 -7.91
N ALA A 161 4.83 9.58 -8.86
CA ALA A 161 6.19 10.01 -8.63
C ALA A 161 6.26 11.54 -8.36
N PRO A 162 7.18 12.02 -7.50
CA PRO A 162 8.17 11.24 -6.74
C PRO A 162 7.66 10.78 -5.37
N LYS A 163 6.68 11.47 -4.78
CA LYS A 163 6.30 11.30 -3.38
C LYS A 163 5.61 9.95 -3.11
N GLY A 164 4.67 9.56 -3.96
CA GLY A 164 3.99 8.27 -3.85
C GLY A 164 4.94 7.09 -4.03
N VAL A 165 5.88 7.20 -4.97
CA VAL A 165 6.97 6.23 -5.17
C VAL A 165 7.82 6.08 -3.91
N LEU A 166 8.28 7.20 -3.34
CA LEU A 166 9.01 7.18 -2.08
C LEU A 166 8.17 6.55 -0.95
N GLY A 167 6.87 6.87 -0.90
CA GLY A 167 5.93 6.30 0.06
C GLY A 167 5.88 4.76 0.00
N MET A 168 5.69 4.22 -1.20
CA MET A 168 5.69 2.76 -1.43
C MET A 168 7.04 2.11 -1.15
N ALA A 169 8.14 2.79 -1.47
CA ALA A 169 9.49 2.29 -1.16
C ALA A 169 9.72 2.20 0.36
N LEU A 170 9.29 3.22 1.12
CA LEU A 170 9.35 3.22 2.59
C LEU A 170 8.50 2.11 3.20
N LEU A 171 7.30 1.88 2.68
CA LEU A 171 6.43 0.77 3.12
C LEU A 171 7.09 -0.59 2.87
N GLY A 172 7.62 -0.81 1.66
CA GLY A 172 8.30 -2.05 1.31
C GLY A 172 9.56 -2.30 2.15
N ALA A 173 10.45 -1.31 2.23
CA ALA A 173 11.67 -1.40 3.02
C ALA A 173 11.39 -1.57 4.52
N GLY A 174 10.44 -0.79 5.06
CA GLY A 174 10.01 -0.85 6.44
C GLY A 174 9.45 -2.21 6.82
N SER A 175 8.56 -2.79 6.00
CA SER A 175 7.99 -4.11 6.25
C SER A 175 9.06 -5.20 6.27
N ALA A 176 9.94 -5.26 5.26
CA ALA A 176 11.00 -6.27 5.20
C ALA A 176 12.00 -6.14 6.36
N ALA A 177 12.47 -4.91 6.64
CA ALA A 177 13.44 -4.67 7.70
C ALA A 177 12.86 -4.95 9.10
N THR A 178 11.60 -4.58 9.33
CA THR A 178 10.89 -4.86 10.59
C THR A 178 10.70 -6.36 10.79
N ALA A 179 10.31 -7.09 9.74
CA ALA A 179 10.19 -8.54 9.78
C ALA A 179 11.54 -9.23 10.09
N LEU A 180 12.65 -8.73 9.54
CA LEU A 180 13.98 -9.25 9.81
C LEU A 180 14.40 -9.01 11.28
N VAL A 181 14.19 -7.80 11.80
CA VAL A 181 14.56 -7.46 13.19
C VAL A 181 13.73 -8.28 14.19
N THR A 182 12.42 -8.40 13.96
CA THR A 182 11.53 -9.18 14.84
C THR A 182 11.89 -10.67 14.79
N ALA A 183 12.20 -11.23 13.61
CA ALA A 183 12.66 -12.62 13.47
C ALA A 183 13.94 -12.89 14.26
N ARG A 184 14.95 -12.03 14.13
CA ARG A 184 16.22 -12.19 14.86
C ARG A 184 16.05 -12.13 16.37
N ARG A 185 15.14 -11.27 16.86
CA ARG A 185 14.85 -11.14 18.31
C ARG A 185 14.05 -12.32 18.85
N ALA A 186 13.15 -12.89 18.06
CA ALA A 186 12.41 -14.09 18.46
C ALA A 186 13.31 -15.33 18.57
N THR A 187 14.36 -15.42 17.75
CA THR A 187 15.31 -16.56 17.79
C THR A 187 16.39 -16.42 18.87
N SER A 188 16.69 -15.20 19.33
CA SER A 188 17.80 -14.98 20.29
C SER A 188 17.44 -15.35 21.73
N GLY A 189 16.15 -15.55 22.06
CA GLY A 189 15.71 -15.82 23.45
C GLY A 189 16.10 -14.70 24.43
N PRO A 190 15.64 -14.73 25.68
CA PRO A 190 16.25 -13.90 26.72
C PRO A 190 17.72 -14.33 26.90
N PRO A 191 18.67 -13.40 27.17
CA PRO A 191 20.02 -13.79 27.59
C PRO A 191 19.87 -14.73 28.79
N ALA A 192 20.59 -15.85 28.78
CA ALA A 192 20.68 -16.72 29.95
C ALA A 192 21.04 -15.85 31.15
N ALA A 193 20.19 -15.85 32.17
CA ALA A 193 20.47 -15.14 33.40
C ALA A 193 21.76 -15.73 33.97
N SER A 194 22.84 -14.96 33.90
CA SER A 194 24.11 -15.19 34.60
C SER A 194 24.03 -14.57 35.98
#